data_AF-A0A2N1PKC6-F1
#
_entry.id   AF-A0A2N1PKC6-F1
#
_cell.length_a   1.000
_cell.length_b   1.000
_cell.length_c   1.000
_cell.angle_alpha   90.00
_cell.angle_beta   90.00
_cell.angle_gamma   90.00
#
_symmetry.space_group_name_H-M   'P 1'
#
loop_
_entity.id
_entity.type
_entity.pdbx_description
1 polymer ?
#
loop_
_entity_poly.entity_id
_entity_poly.type
_entity_poly.pdbx_seq_one_letter_code
_entity_poly.pdbx_strand_id
1 'polypeptide(L)'
;MSPCFMCARLRRGILVTEALKRNCNILALGHHGDDSVETLLMNMFFSGVARALPPWYEAERGMTVIRPMLLCLEEDIREFAALAEMPIVDCPCPGKQRDLMRMKMKRLVSGLSSEHGRMIMESAIGGLGNIRPDSFCDPNILRKR
;
A
#
# COMPACT_ATOMS: atom_id res chain seq x y z
N MET A 1 3.80 7.33 -19.02
CA MET A 1 4.27 6.33 -18.02
C MET A 1 5.38 6.97 -17.20
N SER A 2 5.26 7.08 -15.87
CA SER A 2 6.28 7.75 -15.06
C SER A 2 7.53 6.86 -14.85
N PRO A 3 8.74 7.42 -14.74
CA PRO A 3 9.96 6.66 -14.45
C PRO A 3 9.87 5.82 -13.16
N CYS A 4 9.18 6.33 -12.13
CA CYS A 4 8.96 5.62 -10.87
C CYS A 4 8.08 4.38 -11.06
N PHE A 5 7.05 4.45 -11.89
CA PHE A 5 6.19 3.31 -12.20
C PHE A 5 6.97 2.20 -12.90
N MET A 6 7.78 2.55 -13.91
CA MET A 6 8.64 1.57 -14.60
C MET A 6 9.66 0.94 -13.65
N CYS A 7 10.32 1.73 -12.80
CA CYS A 7 11.24 1.24 -11.78
C CYS A 7 10.56 0.25 -10.82
N ALA A 8 9.35 0.56 -10.32
CA ALA A 8 8.59 -0.34 -9.46
C ALA A 8 8.26 -1.68 -10.13
N ARG A 9 7.88 -1.64 -11.42
CA ARG A 9 7.60 -2.86 -12.21
C ARG A 9 8.86 -3.71 -12.41
N LEU A 10 9.99 -3.10 -12.77
CA LEU A 10 11.27 -3.79 -12.95
C LEU A 10 11.76 -4.42 -11.64
N ARG A 11 11.73 -3.67 -10.52
CA ARG A 11 12.12 -4.21 -9.20
C ARG A 11 11.29 -5.44 -8.83
N ARG A 12 9.97 -5.41 -9.06
CA ARG A 12 9.10 -6.56 -8.79
C ARG A 12 9.48 -7.77 -9.67
N GLY A 13 9.73 -7.56 -10.96
CA GLY A 13 10.17 -8.62 -11.86
C GLY A 13 11.49 -9.27 -11.44
N ILE A 14 12.45 -8.47 -10.99
CA ILE A 14 13.74 -8.95 -10.46
C ILE A 14 13.52 -9.77 -9.18
N LEU A 15 12.73 -9.26 -8.23
CA LEU A 15 12.41 -9.97 -6.99
C LEU A 15 11.73 -11.32 -7.25
N VAL A 16 10.73 -11.35 -8.13
CA VAL A 16 10.05 -12.60 -8.51
C VAL A 16 11.03 -13.57 -9.15
N THR A 17 11.87 -13.11 -10.08
CA THR A 17 12.87 -13.95 -10.75
C THR A 17 13.86 -14.55 -9.75
N GLU A 18 14.35 -13.75 -8.81
CA GLU A 18 15.30 -14.19 -7.80
C GLU A 18 14.67 -15.15 -6.78
N ALA A 19 13.43 -14.89 -6.37
CA ALA A 19 12.67 -15.78 -5.50
C ALA A 19 12.45 -17.16 -6.14
N LEU A 20 12.09 -17.20 -7.43
CA LEU A 20 11.92 -18.46 -8.17
C LEU A 20 13.23 -19.25 -8.28
N LYS A 21 14.36 -18.59 -8.53
CA LYS A 21 15.69 -19.24 -8.55
C LYS A 21 16.04 -19.89 -7.21
N ARG A 22 15.49 -19.37 -6.11
CA ARG A 22 15.69 -19.88 -4.74
C ARG A 22 14.62 -20.88 -4.32
N ASN A 23 13.78 -21.34 -5.24
CA ASN A 23 12.64 -22.24 -4.98
C ASN A 23 11.64 -21.66 -3.97
N CYS A 24 11.53 -20.34 -3.88
CA CYS A 24 10.48 -19.69 -3.10
C CYS A 24 9.17 -19.66 -3.90
N ASN A 25 8.06 -19.89 -3.22
CA ASN A 25 6.70 -19.79 -3.78
C ASN A 25 5.94 -18.56 -3.27
N ILE A 26 6.48 -17.84 -2.28
CA ILE A 26 5.89 -16.66 -1.66
C ILE A 26 6.90 -15.50 -1.67
N LEU A 27 6.45 -14.33 -2.11
CA LEU A 27 7.15 -13.06 -2.02
C LEU A 27 6.41 -12.12 -1.05
N ALA A 28 6.98 -11.92 0.13
CA ALA A 28 6.47 -10.94 1.10
C ALA A 28 6.99 -9.53 0.80
N LEU A 29 6.09 -8.56 0.72
CA LEU A 29 6.43 -7.16 0.49
C LEU A 29 6.08 -6.31 1.71
N GLY A 30 6.98 -5.42 2.10
CA GLY A 30 6.88 -4.58 3.29
C GLY A 30 5.92 -3.38 3.18
N HIS A 31 4.82 -3.49 2.44
CA HIS A 31 3.81 -2.42 2.42
C HIS A 31 3.03 -2.43 3.73
N HIS A 32 2.81 -1.25 4.31
CA HIS A 32 2.10 -1.08 5.57
C HIS A 32 0.69 -0.50 5.39
N GLY A 33 -0.03 -0.25 6.48
CA GLY A 33 -1.40 0.26 6.44
C GLY A 33 -1.51 1.62 5.78
N ASP A 34 -0.58 2.54 6.07
CA ASP A 34 -0.53 3.87 5.45
C ASP A 34 -0.38 3.78 3.93
N ASP A 35 0.48 2.88 3.42
CA ASP A 35 0.61 2.64 1.96
C ASP A 35 -0.74 2.25 1.33
N SER A 36 -1.55 1.47 2.05
CA SER A 36 -2.85 1.00 1.58
C SER A 36 -3.89 2.11 1.58
N VAL A 37 -3.91 2.93 2.64
CA VAL A 37 -4.77 4.13 2.75
C VAL A 37 -4.40 5.14 1.66
N GLU A 38 -3.11 5.45 1.49
CA GLU A 38 -2.63 6.31 0.41
C GLU A 38 -3.06 5.79 -0.97
N THR A 39 -2.91 4.47 -1.19
CA THR A 39 -3.31 3.83 -2.46
C THR A 39 -4.82 3.92 -2.69
N LEU A 40 -5.63 3.70 -1.65
CA LEU A 40 -7.09 3.85 -1.72
C LEU A 40 -7.47 5.27 -2.12
N LEU A 41 -6.95 6.27 -1.41
CA LEU A 41 -7.24 7.68 -1.67
C LEU A 41 -6.79 8.08 -3.07
N MET A 42 -5.58 7.66 -3.50
CA MET A 42 -5.11 7.90 -4.85
C MET A 42 -6.07 7.34 -5.90
N ASN A 43 -6.50 6.08 -5.75
CA ASN A 43 -7.39 5.43 -6.71
C ASN A 43 -8.78 6.08 -6.72
N MET A 44 -9.29 6.49 -5.56
CA MET A 44 -10.58 7.16 -5.47
C MET A 44 -10.54 8.55 -6.14
N PHE A 45 -9.56 9.39 -5.81
CA PHE A 45 -9.50 10.77 -6.29
C PHE A 45 -8.97 10.92 -7.72
N PHE A 46 -8.06 10.06 -8.17
CA PHE A 46 -7.40 10.22 -9.48
C PHE A 46 -7.71 9.10 -10.49
N SER A 47 -8.36 8.01 -10.07
CA SER A 47 -8.72 6.90 -10.96
C SER A 47 -10.20 6.54 -10.94
N GLY A 48 -11.00 7.14 -10.05
CA GLY A 48 -12.44 6.87 -9.94
C GLY A 48 -12.77 5.45 -9.48
N VAL A 49 -11.86 4.78 -8.76
CA VAL A 49 -12.07 3.41 -8.27
C VAL A 49 -11.77 3.32 -6.77
N ALA A 50 -12.69 2.73 -6.00
CA ALA A 50 -12.46 2.36 -4.61
C ALA A 50 -11.63 1.07 -4.55
N ARG A 51 -10.29 1.20 -4.58
CA ARG A 51 -9.36 0.06 -4.53
C ARG A 51 -8.15 0.39 -3.66
N ALA A 52 -7.91 -0.43 -2.64
CA ALA A 52 -6.70 -0.35 -1.81
C ALA A 52 -5.62 -1.36 -2.28
N LEU A 53 -4.57 -1.58 -1.48
CA LEU A 53 -3.63 -2.66 -1.74
C LEU A 53 -4.21 -4.01 -1.32
N PRO A 54 -4.20 -5.03 -2.19
CA PRO A 54 -4.68 -6.36 -1.80
C PRO A 54 -3.69 -7.00 -0.79
N PRO A 55 -4.17 -7.69 0.25
CA PRO A 55 -3.31 -8.37 1.22
C PRO A 55 -2.49 -9.50 0.59
N TRP A 56 -3.06 -10.15 -0.42
CA TRP A 56 -2.38 -11.15 -1.22
C TRP A 56 -2.92 -11.19 -2.64
N TYR A 57 -2.12 -11.72 -3.57
CA TYR A 57 -2.56 -12.07 -4.93
C TYR A 57 -1.57 -13.04 -5.57
N GLU A 58 -2.04 -13.80 -6.57
CA GLU A 58 -1.15 -14.60 -7.43
C GLU A 58 -0.51 -13.71 -8.51
N ALA A 59 0.82 -13.68 -8.52
CA ALA A 59 1.60 -13.02 -9.56
C ALA A 59 1.93 -13.99 -10.70
N GLU A 60 2.63 -13.48 -11.71
CA GLU A 60 3.12 -14.29 -12.83
C GLU A 60 3.97 -15.48 -12.34
N ARG A 61 3.98 -16.57 -13.13
CA ARG A 61 4.82 -17.77 -12.89
C ARG A 61 4.54 -18.49 -11.56
N GLY A 62 3.31 -18.41 -11.05
CA GLY A 62 2.88 -19.16 -9.86
C GLY A 62 3.43 -18.61 -8.54
N MET A 63 3.98 -17.40 -8.54
CA MET A 63 4.47 -16.74 -7.32
C MET A 63 3.31 -16.10 -6.55
N THR A 64 3.12 -16.45 -5.29
CA THR A 64 2.16 -15.76 -4.42
C THR A 64 2.81 -14.52 -3.82
N VAL A 65 2.16 -13.35 -3.91
CA VAL A 65 2.64 -12.12 -3.26
C VAL A 65 1.77 -11.83 -2.05
N ILE A 66 2.39 -11.58 -0.90
CA ILE A 66 1.71 -11.21 0.36
C ILE A 66 2.21 -9.87 0.90
N ARG A 67 1.38 -9.19 1.69
CA ARG A 67 1.71 -7.95 2.40
C ARG A 67 1.30 -8.08 3.87
N PRO A 68 2.18 -8.66 4.71
CA PRO A 68 1.83 -8.96 6.11
C PRO A 68 1.57 -7.72 6.97
N MET A 69 2.16 -6.57 6.60
CA MET A 69 2.13 -5.36 7.44
C MET A 69 0.98 -4.41 7.11
N LEU A 70 -0.01 -4.80 6.28
CA LEU A 70 -1.11 -3.90 5.89
C LEU A 70 -1.98 -3.40 7.06
N LEU A 71 -1.85 -4.00 8.24
CA LEU A 71 -2.54 -3.56 9.46
C LEU A 71 -1.61 -2.83 10.44
N CYS A 72 -0.33 -2.66 10.10
CA CYS A 72 0.65 -1.96 10.90
C CYS A 72 0.72 -0.49 10.48
N LEU A 73 0.87 0.41 11.45
CA LEU A 73 1.14 1.82 11.21
C LEU A 73 2.61 2.05 10.87
N GLU A 74 2.91 3.02 10.00
CA GLU A 74 4.28 3.46 9.71
C GLU A 74 5.01 3.91 10.99
N GLU A 75 4.27 4.53 11.92
CA GLU A 75 4.79 4.97 13.22
C GLU A 75 5.26 3.79 14.09
N ASP A 76 4.43 2.76 14.27
CA ASP A 76 4.78 1.57 15.05
C ASP A 76 5.96 0.81 14.41
N ILE A 77 6.01 0.73 13.08
CA ILE A 77 7.13 0.09 12.36
C ILE A 77 8.43 0.86 12.60
N ARG A 78 8.38 2.21 12.61
CA ARG A 78 9.54 3.06 12.84
C ARG A 78 10.05 2.94 14.28
N GLU A 79 9.13 2.90 15.24
CA GLU A 79 9.47 2.66 16.65
C GLU A 79 10.13 1.29 16.83
N PHE A 80 9.53 0.24 16.26
CA PHE A 80 10.11 -1.10 16.28
C PHE A 80 11.51 -1.14 15.65
N ALA A 81 11.70 -0.51 14.49
CA ALA A 81 13.00 -0.46 13.82
C ALA A 81 14.06 0.24 14.68
N ALA A 82 13.70 1.30 15.41
CA ALA A 82 14.60 1.97 16.33
C ALA A 82 14.97 1.08 17.53
N LEU A 83 13.98 0.42 18.14
CA LEU A 83 14.20 -0.50 19.27
C LEU A 83 15.03 -1.73 18.88
N ALA A 84 14.85 -2.22 17.66
CA ALA A 84 15.57 -3.37 17.12
C ALA A 84 16.91 -3.00 16.45
N GLU A 85 17.34 -1.73 16.55
CA GLU A 85 18.57 -1.20 15.95
C GLU A 85 18.70 -1.51 14.43
N MET A 86 17.56 -1.53 13.73
CA MET A 86 17.52 -1.82 12.30
C MET A 86 17.91 -0.59 11.48
N PRO A 87 18.86 -0.71 10.52
CA PRO A 87 19.22 0.42 9.67
C PRO A 87 18.09 0.78 8.70
N ILE A 88 17.72 2.06 8.66
CA ILE A 88 16.74 2.58 7.69
C ILE A 88 17.46 2.90 6.38
N VAL A 89 17.07 2.23 5.30
CA VAL A 89 17.63 2.47 3.95
C VAL A 89 16.63 3.25 3.12
N ASP A 90 17.02 4.47 2.76
CA ASP A 90 16.22 5.34 1.91
C ASP A 90 16.42 5.04 0.41
N CYS A 91 15.38 5.26 -0.40
CA CYS A 91 15.50 5.14 -1.84
C CYS A 91 16.41 6.26 -2.40
N PRO A 92 17.56 5.95 -3.01
CA PRO A 92 18.52 6.96 -3.47
C PRO A 92 18.09 7.66 -4.77
N CYS A 93 16.91 7.33 -5.30
CA CYS A 93 16.46 7.79 -6.61
C CYS A 93 16.13 9.31 -6.59
N PRO A 94 16.76 10.14 -7.45
CA PRO A 94 16.43 11.56 -7.59
C PRO A 94 14.98 11.81 -8.02
N GLY A 95 14.34 10.80 -8.64
CA GLY A 95 12.94 10.84 -9.06
C GLY A 95 11.91 10.59 -7.94
N LYS A 96 12.33 10.28 -6.70
CA LYS A 96 11.43 10.00 -5.56
C LYS A 96 10.41 11.14 -5.33
N GLN A 97 10.81 12.39 -5.60
CA GLN A 97 9.97 13.58 -5.42
C GLN A 97 9.00 13.86 -6.58
N ARG A 98 8.94 13.03 -7.63
CA ARG A 98 8.07 13.30 -8.80
C ARG A 98 6.70 12.63 -8.73
N ASP A 99 6.43 11.78 -7.73
CA ASP A 99 5.07 11.22 -7.54
C ASP A 99 4.19 12.24 -6.80
N LEU A 100 3.78 13.28 -7.53
CA LEU A 100 2.98 14.38 -7.00
C LEU A 100 1.65 13.90 -6.40
N MET A 101 1.06 12.82 -6.93
CA MET A 101 -0.21 12.29 -6.43
C MET A 101 -0.03 11.61 -5.08
N ARG A 102 0.96 10.70 -4.96
CA ARG A 102 1.25 10.04 -3.68
C ARG A 102 1.64 11.04 -2.60
N MET A 103 2.50 12.02 -2.92
CA MET A 103 2.88 13.06 -1.96
C MET A 103 1.69 13.92 -1.52
N LYS A 104 0.74 14.23 -2.41
CA LYS A 104 -0.49 14.95 -2.05
C LYS A 104 -1.34 14.15 -1.06
N MET A 105 -1.52 12.85 -1.30
CA MET A 105 -2.29 11.99 -0.40
C MET A 105 -1.58 11.80 0.94
N LYS A 106 -0.25 11.60 0.94
CA LYS A 106 0.53 11.53 2.18
C LYS A 106 0.41 12.82 3.00
N ARG A 107 0.46 14.00 2.37
CA ARG A 107 0.25 15.29 3.05
C ARG A 107 -1.17 15.44 3.60
N LEU A 108 -2.19 15.03 2.85
CA LEU A 108 -3.58 15.06 3.30
C LEU A 108 -3.76 14.23 4.58
N VAL A 109 -3.29 12.99 4.55
CA VAL A 109 -3.39 12.05 5.68
C VAL A 109 -2.57 12.53 6.88
N SER A 110 -1.36 13.03 6.64
CA SER A 110 -0.51 13.59 7.69
C SER A 110 -1.13 14.84 8.33
N GLY A 111 -1.81 15.70 7.56
CA GLY A 111 -2.53 16.86 8.10
C GLY A 111 -3.64 16.42 9.04
N LEU A 112 -4.49 15.48 8.62
CA LEU A 112 -5.56 14.94 9.47
C LEU A 112 -5.01 14.28 10.74
N SER A 113 -3.91 13.53 10.61
CA SER A 113 -3.25 12.86 11.74
C SER A 113 -2.63 13.87 12.71
N SER A 114 -2.16 15.03 12.23
CA SER A 114 -1.66 16.09 13.11
C SER A 114 -2.76 16.77 13.92
N GLU A 115 -3.97 16.86 13.37
CA GLU A 115 -5.12 17.47 14.03
C GLU A 115 -5.81 16.53 15.03
N HIS A 116 -5.84 15.23 14.75
CA HIS A 116 -6.66 14.26 15.49
C HIS A 116 -5.84 13.10 16.10
N GLY A 117 -4.53 13.09 15.92
CA GLY A 117 -3.63 12.04 16.40
C GLY A 117 -3.71 10.73 15.60
N ARG A 118 -3.10 9.67 16.17
CA ARG A 118 -3.01 8.32 15.56
C ARG A 118 -4.36 7.67 15.23
N MET A 119 -5.43 8.09 15.94
CA MET A 119 -6.79 7.56 15.77
C MET A 119 -7.29 7.65 14.32
N ILE A 120 -6.91 8.69 13.56
CA ILE A 120 -7.31 8.83 12.16
C ILE A 120 -6.77 7.69 11.31
N MET A 121 -5.50 7.33 11.52
CA MET A 121 -4.89 6.24 10.76
C MET A 121 -5.42 4.88 11.19
N GLU A 122 -5.63 4.67 12.49
CA GLU A 122 -6.25 3.44 13.02
C GLU A 122 -7.67 3.26 12.46
N SER A 123 -8.46 4.34 12.44
CA SER A 123 -9.81 4.34 11.87
C SER A 123 -9.79 4.10 10.35
N ALA A 124 -8.87 4.76 9.63
CA ALA A 124 -8.74 4.57 8.18
C ALA A 124 -8.34 3.13 7.81
N ILE A 125 -7.37 2.54 8.51
CA ILE A 125 -6.97 1.14 8.33
C ILE A 125 -8.10 0.20 8.72
N GLY A 126 -8.79 0.47 9.83
CA GLY A 126 -10.00 -0.28 10.22
C GLY A 126 -11.07 -0.23 9.12
N GLY A 127 -11.22 0.89 8.44
CA GLY A 127 -12.12 1.05 7.29
C GLY A 127 -11.78 0.14 6.11
N LEU A 128 -10.50 -0.20 5.90
CA LEU A 128 -10.07 -1.12 4.83
C LEU A 128 -10.62 -2.55 5.03
N GLY A 129 -10.79 -2.97 6.29
CA GLY A 129 -11.37 -4.28 6.63
C GLY A 129 -12.90 -4.28 6.80
N ASN A 130 -13.50 -3.10 6.99
CA ASN A 130 -14.91 -2.94 7.33
C ASN A 130 -15.74 -2.37 6.16
N ILE A 131 -15.63 -3.00 4.98
CA ILE A 131 -16.35 -2.57 3.77
C ILE A 131 -17.83 -2.96 3.87
N ARG A 132 -18.73 -2.02 3.60
CA ARG A 132 -20.18 -2.25 3.46
C ARG A 132 -20.57 -2.16 1.99
N PRO A 133 -20.63 -3.27 1.24
CA PRO A 133 -20.84 -3.22 -0.20
C PRO A 133 -22.19 -2.59 -0.58
N ASP A 134 -23.21 -2.80 0.24
CA ASP A 134 -24.57 -2.29 0.04
C ASP A 134 -24.72 -0.77 0.24
N SER A 135 -23.71 -0.10 0.81
CA SER A 135 -23.65 1.36 0.86
C SER A 135 -23.03 2.00 -0.38
N PHE A 136 -22.57 1.21 -1.37
CA PHE A 136 -21.99 1.72 -2.61
C PHE A 136 -22.97 1.61 -3.79
N CYS A 137 -22.86 2.55 -4.73
CA CYS A 137 -23.65 2.60 -5.96
C CYS A 137 -23.15 1.62 -7.04
N ASP A 138 -22.74 0.40 -6.67
CA ASP A 138 -22.33 -0.62 -7.65
C ASP A 138 -23.57 -1.26 -8.30
N PRO A 139 -23.74 -1.17 -9.63
CA PRO A 139 -24.88 -1.79 -10.32
C PRO A 139 -25.00 -3.31 -10.08
N ASN A 140 -23.90 -4.02 -9.86
CA ASN A 140 -23.92 -5.46 -9.59
C ASN A 140 -24.45 -5.80 -8.20
N ILE A 141 -24.39 -4.86 -7.27
CA ILE A 141 -24.95 -4.98 -5.92
C ILE A 141 -26.42 -4.57 -5.95
N LEU A 142 -26.74 -3.45 -6.61
CA LEU A 142 -28.10 -2.92 -6.70
C LEU A 142 -29.07 -3.86 -7.44
N ARG A 143 -28.59 -4.61 -8.44
CA ARG A 143 -29.39 -5.59 -9.20
C ARG A 143 -29.73 -6.86 -8.42
N LYS A 144 -29.14 -7.09 -7.24
CA LYS A 144 -29.39 -8.26 -6.39
C LYS A 144 -30.45 -8.00 -5.30
N ARG A 145 -31.11 -6.84 -5.34
CA ARG A 145 -32.24 -6.49 -4.47
C ARG A 145 -33.54 -6.50 -5.25
#